data_AF-B5W2E6-F1
#
_entry.id   AF-B5W2E6-F1
#
_cell.length_a   1.000
_cell.length_b   1.000
_cell.length_c   1.000
_cell.angle_alpha   90.00
_cell.angle_beta   90.00
_cell.angle_gamma   90.00
#
_symmetry.space_group_name_H-M   'P 1'
#
loop_
_entity.id
_entity.type
_entity.pdbx_description
1 polymer ?
#
loop_
_entity_poly.entity_id
_entity_poly.type
_entity_poly.pdbx_seq_one_letter_code
_entity_poly.pdbx_strand_id
1 'polypeptide(L)'
;MVIRDIFMGLLALKRMIGSLAIALWVGLILTMGPGLALAENPSHLFFNHSLLQNRDFSGQKLPAAEFANSNLEYANFDESELRGSVFSRAIMLGVTMRKADLTYAMVDQVDFSQADLSDSIFTEALFLGSTFADTKITGADFTDAIFDREQLRQLCLRAEGVNSRTGVDTRYSLGCR
;
A
#
# COMPACT_ATOMS: atom_id res chain seq x y z
N MET A 1 16.03 37.89 67.84
CA MET A 1 16.71 38.03 66.52
C MET A 1 16.81 36.69 65.79
N VAL A 2 17.19 35.60 66.46
CA VAL A 2 17.43 34.26 65.86
C VAL A 2 16.23 33.59 65.15
N ILE A 3 14.99 33.75 65.64
CA ILE A 3 13.80 33.08 65.07
C ILE A 3 13.42 33.64 63.69
N ARG A 4 13.64 34.94 63.45
CA ARG A 4 13.28 35.60 62.20
C ARG A 4 14.18 35.17 61.04
N ASP A 5 15.47 34.94 61.32
CA ASP A 5 16.45 34.49 60.33
C ASP A 5 16.25 33.02 59.92
N ILE A 6 15.84 32.16 60.86
CA ILE A 6 15.46 30.76 60.57
C ILE A 6 14.21 30.72 59.69
N PHE A 7 13.20 31.55 59.98
CA PHE A 7 11.96 31.60 59.18
C PHE A 7 12.21 32.13 57.75
N MET A 8 13.06 33.15 57.62
CA MET A 8 13.48 33.70 56.31
C MET A 8 14.30 32.68 55.51
N GLY A 9 15.19 31.91 56.16
CA GLY A 9 15.94 30.83 55.53
C GLY A 9 15.07 29.68 55.03
N LEU A 10 14.06 29.28 55.81
CA LEU A 10 13.09 28.24 55.43
C LEU A 10 12.21 28.68 54.25
N LEU A 11 11.85 29.97 54.19
CA LEU A 11 11.08 30.56 53.08
C LEU A 11 11.91 30.65 51.79
N ALA A 12 13.20 31.03 51.89
CA ALA A 12 14.12 31.03 50.76
C ALA A 12 14.36 29.62 50.19
N LEU A 13 14.51 28.62 51.07
CA LEU A 13 14.68 27.22 50.68
C LEU A 13 13.44 26.66 49.95
N LYS A 14 12.22 26.95 50.44
CA LYS A 14 10.98 26.56 49.75
C LYS A 14 10.85 27.21 48.36
N ARG A 15 11.26 28.48 48.21
CA ARG A 15 11.26 29.18 46.93
C ARG A 15 12.26 28.56 45.96
N MET A 16 13.47 28.24 46.42
CA MET A 16 14.49 27.54 45.61
C MET A 16 14.02 26.17 45.11
N ILE A 17 13.40 25.36 45.98
CA ILE A 17 12.88 24.04 45.62
C ILE A 17 11.75 24.16 44.59
N GLY A 18 10.86 25.14 44.75
CA GLY A 18 9.81 25.43 43.77
C GLY A 18 10.36 25.84 42.41
N SER A 19 11.37 26.71 42.37
CA SER A 19 12.03 27.14 41.13
C SER A 19 12.74 25.98 40.42
N LEU A 20 13.42 25.11 41.17
CA LEU A 20 14.07 23.92 40.61
C LEU A 20 13.05 22.92 40.06
N ALA A 21 11.94 22.72 40.75
CA ALA A 21 10.88 21.82 40.31
C ALA A 21 10.24 22.31 39.00
N ILE A 22 9.98 23.62 38.87
CA ILE A 22 9.45 24.22 37.64
C ILE A 22 10.47 24.12 36.50
N ALA A 23 11.75 24.37 36.77
CA ALA A 23 12.80 24.24 35.75
C ALA A 23 12.95 22.79 35.25
N LEU A 24 12.85 21.80 36.15
CA LEU A 24 12.84 20.38 35.79
C LEU A 24 11.60 20.00 34.99
N TRP A 25 10.42 20.54 35.34
CA TRP A 25 9.16 20.27 34.64
C TRP A 25 9.12 20.89 33.23
N VAL A 26 9.62 22.13 33.09
CA VAL A 26 9.75 22.82 31.79
C VAL A 26 10.83 22.14 30.93
N GLY A 27 11.93 21.71 31.53
CA GLY A 27 12.95 20.91 30.85
C GLY A 27 12.38 19.57 30.34
N LEU A 28 11.56 18.90 31.13
CA LEU A 28 10.90 17.65 30.74
C LEU A 28 9.92 17.86 29.58
N ILE A 29 9.12 18.94 29.60
CA ILE A 29 8.20 19.29 28.51
C ILE A 29 8.97 19.64 27.22
N LEU A 30 10.11 20.32 27.32
CA LEU A 30 10.95 20.62 26.15
C LEU A 30 11.57 19.35 25.54
N THR A 31 11.84 18.32 26.36
CA THR A 31 12.30 17.01 25.86
C THR A 31 11.15 16.09 25.41
N MET A 32 9.92 16.36 25.82
CA MET A 32 8.69 15.62 25.47
C MET A 32 7.77 16.41 24.54
N GLY A 33 8.25 17.50 23.93
CA GLY A 33 7.57 18.14 22.80
C GLY A 33 7.34 17.09 21.71
N PRO A 34 6.30 17.22 20.87
CA PRO A 34 5.89 16.19 19.92
C PRO A 34 7.13 15.73 19.18
N GLY A 35 7.59 14.51 19.52
CA GLY A 35 8.83 13.96 19.00
C GLY A 35 8.76 14.13 17.51
N LEU A 36 9.77 14.78 16.93
CA LEU A 36 9.85 15.13 15.53
C LEU A 36 9.13 14.07 14.72
N ALA A 37 7.89 14.36 14.31
CA ALA A 37 7.17 13.53 13.37
C ALA A 37 7.93 13.79 12.08
N LEU A 38 9.04 13.08 11.90
CA LEU A 38 9.65 12.92 10.61
C LEU A 38 8.50 12.41 9.77
N ALA A 39 8.07 13.22 8.81
CA ALA A 39 7.23 12.71 7.75
C ALA A 39 8.00 11.52 7.19
N GLU A 40 7.56 10.29 7.50
CA GLU A 40 8.02 9.11 6.79
C GLU A 40 7.61 9.39 5.35
N ASN A 41 8.58 9.82 4.54
CA ASN A 41 8.46 9.73 3.11
C ASN A 41 8.58 8.23 2.86
N PRO A 42 7.47 7.50 2.60
CA PRO A 42 7.58 6.06 2.41
C PRO A 42 8.56 5.87 1.27
N SER A 43 9.70 5.25 1.59
CA SER A 43 10.73 5.00 0.61
C SER A 43 10.07 4.25 -0.55
N HIS A 44 10.04 4.87 -1.73
CA HIS A 44 9.56 4.21 -2.94
C HIS A 44 10.22 2.84 -3.04
N LEU A 45 9.40 1.79 -3.10
CA LEU A 45 9.88 0.42 -3.07
C LEU A 45 10.18 -0.04 -4.50
N PHE A 46 11.46 -0.22 -4.81
CA PHE A 46 11.92 -0.66 -6.12
C PHE A 46 12.37 -2.13 -6.06
N PHE A 47 11.68 -2.99 -6.82
CA PHE A 47 12.00 -4.41 -6.99
C PHE A 47 12.48 -4.72 -8.41
N ASN A 48 12.98 -3.71 -9.13
CA ASN A 48 13.37 -3.85 -10.52
C ASN A 48 14.48 -4.91 -10.69
N HIS A 49 14.38 -5.76 -11.71
CA HIS A 49 15.31 -6.86 -12.02
C HIS A 49 15.47 -7.93 -10.93
N SER A 50 14.52 -8.03 -10.00
CA SER A 50 14.59 -9.00 -8.91
C SER A 50 14.05 -10.39 -9.28
N LEU A 51 14.53 -11.41 -8.57
CA LEU A 51 14.02 -12.78 -8.60
C LEU A 51 13.17 -13.01 -7.35
N LEU A 52 11.85 -12.98 -7.53
CA LEU A 52 10.85 -12.99 -6.47
C LEU A 52 9.82 -14.12 -6.65
N GLN A 53 10.23 -15.22 -7.31
CA GLN A 53 9.36 -16.37 -7.49
C GLN A 53 8.90 -16.93 -6.15
N ASN A 54 7.62 -17.31 -6.05
CA ASN A 54 7.02 -17.90 -4.86
C ASN A 54 7.10 -17.02 -3.60
N ARG A 55 7.37 -15.72 -3.72
CA ARG A 55 7.46 -14.81 -2.58
C ARG A 55 6.08 -14.44 -2.09
N ASP A 56 5.96 -14.30 -0.78
CA ASP A 56 4.73 -13.87 -0.12
C ASP A 56 4.75 -12.36 0.17
N PHE A 57 3.85 -11.65 -0.51
CA PHE A 57 3.52 -10.24 -0.37
C PHE A 57 2.08 -10.03 0.12
N SER A 58 1.40 -11.09 0.59
CA SER A 58 0.01 -10.97 1.02
C SER A 58 -0.18 -9.97 2.16
N GLY A 59 -1.24 -9.17 2.07
CA GLY A 59 -1.58 -8.12 3.03
C GLY A 59 -0.59 -6.95 3.12
N GLN A 60 0.47 -6.92 2.30
CA GLN A 60 1.47 -5.86 2.38
C GLN A 60 0.96 -4.54 1.80
N LYS A 61 1.48 -3.44 2.34
CA LYS A 61 1.26 -2.09 1.81
C LYS A 61 2.43 -1.70 0.92
N LEU A 62 2.19 -1.70 -0.39
CA LEU A 62 3.17 -1.48 -1.43
C LEU A 62 2.68 -0.35 -2.39
N PRO A 63 2.25 0.82 -1.86
CA PRO A 63 1.79 1.90 -2.72
C PRO A 63 2.94 2.40 -3.59
N ALA A 64 2.66 2.63 -4.88
CA ALA A 64 3.64 3.07 -5.87
C ALA A 64 4.92 2.22 -5.95
N ALA A 65 4.86 0.94 -5.57
CA ALA A 65 5.99 0.03 -5.73
C ALA A 65 6.24 -0.29 -7.21
N GLU A 66 7.51 -0.46 -7.58
CA GLU A 66 7.93 -0.79 -8.95
C GLU A 66 8.48 -2.21 -9.05
N PHE A 67 8.01 -2.94 -10.05
CA PHE A 67 8.39 -4.33 -10.35
C PHE A 67 8.84 -4.47 -11.81
N ALA A 68 9.73 -3.59 -12.28
CA ALA A 68 10.18 -3.60 -13.67
C ALA A 68 11.17 -4.73 -13.95
N ASN A 69 10.94 -5.52 -14.99
CA ASN A 69 11.80 -6.65 -15.39
C ASN A 69 12.06 -7.68 -14.28
N SER A 70 11.16 -7.81 -13.30
CA SER A 70 11.26 -8.80 -12.23
C SER A 70 10.59 -10.12 -12.61
N ASN A 71 11.08 -11.22 -12.05
CA ASN A 71 10.39 -12.50 -12.09
C ASN A 71 9.57 -12.69 -10.80
N LEU A 72 8.24 -12.70 -10.94
CA LEU A 72 7.24 -12.85 -9.89
C LEU A 72 6.38 -14.11 -10.08
N GLU A 73 6.89 -15.10 -10.83
CA GLU A 73 6.17 -16.35 -11.06
C GLU A 73 5.71 -16.97 -9.73
N TYR A 74 4.41 -17.26 -9.63
CA TYR A 74 3.77 -17.84 -8.45
C TYR A 74 3.92 -17.02 -7.15
N ALA A 75 4.25 -15.73 -7.22
CA ALA A 75 4.22 -14.86 -6.05
C ALA A 75 2.77 -14.67 -5.53
N ASN A 76 2.63 -14.40 -4.24
CA ASN A 76 1.35 -14.17 -3.58
C ASN A 76 1.22 -12.69 -3.19
N PHE A 77 0.25 -11.98 -3.77
CA PHE A 77 -0.12 -10.60 -3.46
C PHE A 77 -1.55 -10.49 -2.93
N ASP A 78 -2.13 -11.59 -2.42
CA ASP A 78 -3.49 -11.57 -1.92
C ASP A 78 -3.69 -10.50 -0.85
N GLU A 79 -4.80 -9.78 -0.91
CA GLU A 79 -5.19 -8.74 0.05
C GLU A 79 -4.17 -7.59 0.19
N SER A 80 -3.21 -7.45 -0.73
CA SER A 80 -2.22 -6.37 -0.71
C SER A 80 -2.76 -5.02 -1.18
N GLU A 81 -2.17 -3.93 -0.69
CA GLU A 81 -2.44 -2.55 -1.12
C GLU A 81 -1.36 -2.10 -2.11
N LEU A 82 -1.67 -2.13 -3.40
CA LEU A 82 -0.77 -1.90 -4.54
C LEU A 82 -1.16 -0.65 -5.35
N ARG A 83 -1.83 0.32 -4.71
CA ARG A 83 -2.34 1.53 -5.38
C ARG A 83 -1.20 2.29 -6.08
N GLY A 84 -1.38 2.59 -7.35
CA GLY A 84 -0.39 3.28 -8.18
C GLY A 84 0.90 2.51 -8.45
N SER A 85 0.95 1.20 -8.15
CA SER A 85 2.13 0.37 -8.44
C SER A 85 2.37 0.24 -9.94
N VAL A 86 3.63 -0.02 -10.30
CA VAL A 86 4.07 -0.16 -11.68
C VAL A 86 4.66 -1.56 -11.89
N PHE A 87 4.04 -2.30 -12.80
CA PHE A 87 4.56 -3.55 -13.32
C PHE A 87 4.92 -3.35 -14.79
N SER A 88 6.21 -3.44 -15.13
CA SER A 88 6.65 -3.30 -16.52
C SER A 88 7.54 -4.46 -16.90
N ARG A 89 7.19 -5.20 -17.96
CA ARG A 89 7.95 -6.35 -18.46
C ARG A 89 8.21 -7.39 -17.36
N ALA A 90 7.32 -7.49 -16.38
CA ALA A 90 7.39 -8.45 -15.30
C ALA A 90 6.81 -9.80 -15.76
N ILE A 91 7.42 -10.90 -15.32
CA ILE A 91 6.86 -12.24 -15.52
C ILE A 91 6.01 -12.56 -14.30
N MET A 92 4.70 -12.69 -14.46
CA MET A 92 3.73 -12.89 -13.37
C MET A 92 2.85 -14.13 -13.60
N LEU A 93 3.40 -15.14 -14.28
CA LEU A 93 2.74 -16.42 -14.51
C LEU A 93 2.31 -17.05 -13.17
N GLY A 94 1.04 -17.41 -13.05
CA GLY A 94 0.50 -18.10 -11.88
C GLY A 94 0.47 -17.28 -10.59
N VAL A 95 0.66 -15.96 -10.65
CA VAL A 95 0.57 -15.07 -9.48
C VAL A 95 -0.84 -15.10 -8.88
N THR A 96 -0.95 -14.95 -7.55
CA THR A 96 -2.25 -14.71 -6.90
C THR A 96 -2.34 -13.27 -6.42
N MET A 97 -3.43 -12.58 -6.72
CA MET A 97 -3.71 -11.21 -6.28
C MET A 97 -5.15 -11.09 -5.76
N ARG A 98 -5.65 -12.14 -5.11
CA ARG A 98 -7.04 -12.21 -4.69
C ARG A 98 -7.32 -11.07 -3.74
N LYS A 99 -8.34 -10.26 -4.00
CA LYS A 99 -8.68 -9.08 -3.20
C LYS A 99 -7.54 -8.04 -3.06
N ALA A 100 -6.55 -8.01 -3.94
CA ALA A 100 -5.58 -6.93 -3.97
C ALA A 100 -6.25 -5.62 -4.43
N ASP A 101 -5.72 -4.46 -4.01
CA ASP A 101 -6.11 -3.14 -4.51
C ASP A 101 -5.00 -2.57 -5.40
N LEU A 102 -5.24 -2.60 -6.71
CA LEU A 102 -4.38 -2.07 -7.77
C LEU A 102 -4.98 -0.81 -8.41
N THR A 103 -5.77 -0.03 -7.67
CA THR A 103 -6.30 1.24 -8.17
C THR A 103 -5.15 2.13 -8.69
N TYR A 104 -5.30 2.71 -9.88
CA TYR A 104 -4.27 3.52 -10.57
C TYR A 104 -2.99 2.77 -10.98
N ALA A 105 -2.96 1.44 -10.93
CA ALA A 105 -1.76 0.70 -11.31
C ALA A 105 -1.45 0.83 -12.81
N MET A 106 -0.17 0.81 -13.16
CA MET A 106 0.31 0.75 -14.54
C MET A 106 0.92 -0.63 -14.81
N VAL A 107 0.35 -1.34 -15.77
CA VAL A 107 0.74 -2.69 -16.16
C VAL A 107 1.11 -2.69 -17.64
N ASP A 108 2.42 -2.73 -17.92
CA ASP A 108 2.98 -2.67 -19.28
C ASP A 108 3.75 -3.96 -19.60
N GLN A 109 3.31 -4.69 -20.65
CA GLN A 109 3.96 -5.91 -21.15
C GLN A 109 4.15 -6.99 -20.06
N VAL A 110 3.13 -7.22 -19.23
CA VAL A 110 3.15 -8.24 -18.17
C VAL A 110 2.44 -9.49 -18.63
N ASP A 111 2.97 -10.65 -18.25
CA ASP A 111 2.29 -11.93 -18.45
C ASP A 111 1.51 -12.35 -17.19
N PHE A 112 0.18 -12.23 -17.21
CA PHE A 112 -0.74 -12.72 -16.18
C PHE A 112 -1.30 -14.11 -16.49
N SER A 113 -0.63 -14.89 -17.34
CA SER A 113 -1.10 -16.23 -17.65
C SER A 113 -1.29 -17.06 -16.38
N GLN A 114 -2.38 -17.82 -16.28
CA GLN A 114 -2.74 -18.65 -15.12
C GLN A 114 -2.88 -17.89 -13.77
N ALA A 115 -2.87 -16.56 -13.78
CA ALA A 115 -3.01 -15.77 -12.56
C ALA A 115 -4.42 -15.87 -11.96
N ASP A 116 -4.51 -15.66 -10.64
CA ASP A 116 -5.77 -15.51 -9.93
C ASP A 116 -5.95 -14.07 -9.45
N LEU A 117 -6.74 -13.31 -10.21
CA LEU A 117 -7.08 -11.90 -9.93
C LEU A 117 -8.50 -11.79 -9.34
N SER A 118 -9.03 -12.86 -8.74
CA SER A 118 -10.41 -12.85 -8.25
C SER A 118 -10.60 -11.78 -7.18
N ASP A 119 -11.69 -11.02 -7.27
CA ASP A 119 -12.08 -10.00 -6.29
C ASP A 119 -11.09 -8.81 -6.12
N SER A 120 -10.08 -8.70 -6.98
CA SER A 120 -9.15 -7.57 -6.99
C SER A 120 -9.78 -6.31 -7.58
N ILE A 121 -9.22 -5.15 -7.25
CA ILE A 121 -9.69 -3.84 -7.72
C ILE A 121 -8.62 -3.25 -8.65
N PHE A 122 -9.01 -2.91 -9.87
CA PHE A 122 -8.17 -2.30 -10.91
C PHE A 122 -8.77 -0.97 -11.40
N THR A 123 -9.51 -0.27 -10.54
CA THR A 123 -10.15 1.00 -10.90
C THR A 123 -9.11 1.99 -11.45
N GLU A 124 -9.39 2.55 -12.63
CA GLU A 124 -8.48 3.47 -13.34
C GLU A 124 -7.06 2.90 -13.62
N ALA A 125 -6.90 1.58 -13.66
CA ALA A 125 -5.63 0.95 -14.01
C ALA A 125 -5.38 0.99 -15.53
N LEU A 126 -4.11 1.02 -15.92
CA LEU A 126 -3.69 1.03 -17.33
C LEU A 126 -3.03 -0.31 -17.68
N PHE A 127 -3.59 -1.02 -18.66
CA PHE A 127 -3.01 -2.24 -19.21
C PHE A 127 -2.55 -2.01 -20.64
N LEU A 128 -1.25 -2.20 -20.89
CA LEU A 128 -0.63 -2.00 -22.20
C LEU A 128 0.11 -3.27 -22.60
N GLY A 129 -0.33 -3.97 -23.63
CA GLY A 129 0.39 -5.13 -24.19
C GLY A 129 0.60 -6.31 -23.23
N SER A 130 -0.22 -6.43 -22.19
CA SER A 130 -0.20 -7.52 -21.21
C SER A 130 -1.11 -8.69 -21.64
N THR A 131 -0.79 -9.91 -21.23
CA THR A 131 -1.54 -11.13 -21.61
C THR A 131 -2.31 -11.73 -20.45
N PHE A 132 -3.48 -12.31 -20.73
CA PHE A 132 -4.39 -12.86 -19.72
C PHE A 132 -4.83 -14.30 -20.06
N ALA A 133 -3.93 -15.15 -20.56
CA ALA A 133 -4.28 -16.53 -20.89
C ALA A 133 -4.62 -17.32 -19.60
N ASP A 134 -5.77 -17.99 -19.55
CA ASP A 134 -6.20 -18.78 -18.38
C ASP A 134 -6.22 -18.03 -17.02
N THR A 135 -6.23 -16.70 -17.04
CA THR A 135 -6.39 -15.85 -15.85
C THR A 135 -7.81 -15.91 -15.31
N LYS A 136 -7.96 -16.01 -13.99
CA LYS A 136 -9.25 -15.89 -13.29
C LYS A 136 -9.49 -14.43 -12.90
N ILE A 137 -10.71 -13.96 -13.14
CA ILE A 137 -11.11 -12.57 -12.87
C ILE A 137 -12.47 -12.48 -12.18
N THR A 138 -12.97 -13.58 -11.60
CA THR A 138 -14.31 -13.61 -10.99
C THR A 138 -14.40 -12.56 -9.89
N GLY A 139 -15.35 -11.64 -10.00
CA GLY A 139 -15.53 -10.53 -9.05
C GLY A 139 -14.45 -9.45 -9.13
N ALA A 140 -13.53 -9.45 -10.09
CA ALA A 140 -12.60 -8.35 -10.27
C ALA A 140 -13.34 -7.07 -10.72
N ASP A 141 -12.91 -5.91 -10.23
CA ASP A 141 -13.45 -4.61 -10.63
C ASP A 141 -12.48 -3.88 -11.56
N PHE A 142 -12.91 -3.65 -12.80
CA PHE A 142 -12.14 -2.96 -13.84
C PHE A 142 -12.71 -1.60 -14.21
N THR A 143 -13.46 -0.96 -13.30
CA THR A 143 -14.11 0.34 -13.56
C THR A 143 -13.09 1.36 -14.06
N ASP A 144 -13.35 1.93 -15.23
CA ASP A 144 -12.48 2.91 -15.90
C ASP A 144 -11.05 2.42 -16.19
N ALA A 145 -10.79 1.11 -16.12
CA ALA A 145 -9.52 0.53 -16.54
C ALA A 145 -9.39 0.55 -18.07
N ILE A 146 -8.17 0.79 -18.54
CA ILE A 146 -7.87 0.91 -19.97
C ILE A 146 -7.20 -0.37 -20.47
N PHE A 147 -7.74 -0.92 -21.55
CA PHE A 147 -7.25 -2.10 -22.25
C PHE A 147 -7.16 -1.85 -23.75
N ASP A 148 -6.33 -2.63 -24.44
CA ASP A 148 -6.47 -2.81 -25.88
C ASP A 148 -7.64 -3.76 -26.22
N ARG A 149 -7.97 -3.82 -27.51
CA ARG A 149 -9.11 -4.60 -28.01
C ARG A 149 -8.97 -6.10 -27.77
N GLU A 150 -7.76 -6.65 -27.86
CA GLU A 150 -7.53 -8.08 -27.71
C GLU A 150 -7.58 -8.48 -26.23
N GLN A 151 -6.98 -7.68 -25.35
CA GLN A 151 -7.08 -7.85 -23.90
C GLN A 151 -8.54 -7.84 -23.43
N LEU A 152 -9.31 -6.83 -23.86
CA LEU A 152 -10.73 -6.74 -23.51
C LEU A 152 -11.51 -7.96 -24.01
N ARG A 153 -11.25 -8.41 -25.25
CA ARG A 153 -11.87 -9.61 -25.82
C ARG A 153 -11.58 -10.85 -24.96
N GLN A 154 -10.33 -11.05 -24.54
CA GLN A 154 -9.94 -12.20 -23.72
C GLN A 154 -10.63 -12.21 -22.35
N LEU A 155 -10.67 -11.06 -21.68
CA LEU A 155 -11.29 -10.91 -20.36
C LEU A 155 -12.82 -11.12 -20.44
N CYS A 156 -13.49 -10.55 -21.46
CA CYS A 156 -14.94 -10.67 -21.63
C CYS A 156 -15.43 -12.11 -21.87
N LEU A 157 -14.58 -13.04 -22.29
CA LEU A 157 -14.96 -14.45 -22.49
C LEU A 157 -15.25 -15.19 -21.18
N ARG A 158 -14.78 -14.67 -20.05
CA ARG A 158 -14.85 -15.32 -18.73
C ARG A 158 -15.24 -14.36 -17.60
N ALA A 159 -15.65 -13.14 -17.95
CA ALA A 159 -16.06 -12.13 -16.99
C ALA A 159 -17.39 -12.52 -16.32
N GLU A 160 -17.34 -12.71 -15.01
CA GLU A 160 -18.48 -13.06 -14.16
C GLU A 160 -18.24 -12.59 -12.72
N GLY A 161 -19.32 -12.53 -11.94
CA GLY A 161 -19.26 -12.18 -10.53
C GLY A 161 -19.36 -10.68 -10.25
N VAL A 162 -19.44 -10.37 -8.95
CA VAL A 162 -19.55 -9.02 -8.42
C VAL A 162 -18.45 -8.86 -7.39
N ASN A 163 -17.72 -7.74 -7.46
CA ASN A 163 -16.67 -7.45 -6.50
C ASN A 163 -17.27 -7.30 -5.09
N SER A 164 -16.71 -8.01 -4.12
CA SER A 164 -17.23 -8.06 -2.75
C SER A 164 -17.03 -6.76 -1.98
N ARG A 165 -16.09 -5.90 -2.41
CA ARG A 165 -15.76 -4.63 -1.77
C ARG A 165 -16.43 -3.44 -2.44
N THR A 166 -16.46 -3.40 -3.77
CA THR A 166 -17.03 -2.26 -4.51
C THR A 166 -18.49 -2.48 -4.91
N GLY A 167 -18.97 -3.72 -4.94
CA GLY A 167 -20.33 -4.07 -5.39
C GLY A 167 -20.52 -3.96 -6.90
N VAL A 168 -19.44 -3.76 -7.67
CA VAL A 168 -19.50 -3.62 -9.13
C VAL A 168 -19.45 -5.00 -9.79
N ASP A 169 -20.32 -5.22 -10.78
CA ASP A 169 -20.29 -6.41 -11.62
C ASP A 169 -19.06 -6.40 -12.55
N THR A 170 -18.31 -7.51 -12.58
CA THR A 170 -17.06 -7.61 -13.34
C THR A 170 -17.29 -7.40 -14.83
N ARG A 171 -18.34 -8.00 -15.39
CA ARG A 171 -18.63 -7.93 -16.83
C ARG A 171 -19.08 -6.52 -17.23
N TYR A 172 -19.84 -5.84 -16.36
CA TYR A 172 -20.22 -4.44 -16.50
C TYR A 172 -19.01 -3.52 -16.44
N SER A 173 -18.10 -3.70 -15.47
CA SER A 173 -16.91 -2.86 -15.31
C SER A 173 -15.97 -2.90 -16.52
N LEU A 174 -15.89 -4.05 -17.20
CA LEU A 174 -15.15 -4.22 -18.45
C LEU A 174 -15.87 -3.62 -19.68
N GLY A 175 -17.15 -3.25 -19.57
CA GLY A 175 -17.95 -2.80 -20.72
C GLY A 175 -18.21 -3.89 -21.76
N CYS A 176 -18.21 -5.16 -21.35
CA CYS A 176 -18.49 -6.28 -22.24
C CYS A 176 -19.92 -6.19 -22.78
N ARG A 177 -20.07 -6.32 -24.10
CA ARG A 177 -21.37 -6.36 -24.79
C ARG A 177 -21.78 -7.79 -25.15
#